data_AF-A0A433PHC6-F1
#
_entry.id   AF-A0A433PHC6-F1
#
_cell.length_a   1.000
_cell.length_b   1.000
_cell.length_c   1.000
_cell.angle_alpha   90.00
_cell.angle_beta   90.00
_cell.angle_gamma   90.00
#
_symmetry.space_group_name_H-M   'P 1'
#
loop_
_entity.id
_entity.type
_entity.pdbx_description
1 polymer ?
#
loop_
_entity_poly.entity_id
_entity_poly.type
_entity_poly.pdbx_seq_one_letter_code
_entity_poly.pdbx_strand_id
1 'polypeptide(L)'
;MKLVGLTGGIASGKSTVSRILKSQNIPIIDADLIAREVVQPGRRAYQLIVKRFGRDILLPDGNIDRQKLGSIVFADPEKRKMLNQCTHQYIRFEILRQFFSYWLAGEKVTVLDAPLLIESGLDKFMNVVVVIYW
;
A
#
# COMPACT_ATOMS: atom_id res chain seq x y z
N MET A 1 21.13 -0.62 -3.32
CA MET A 1 19.98 -0.68 -4.24
C MET A 1 19.25 0.64 -4.19
N LYS A 2 18.84 1.20 -5.34
CA LYS A 2 18.04 2.43 -5.40
C LYS A 2 16.57 2.10 -5.23
N LEU A 3 15.90 2.80 -4.32
CA LEU A 3 14.45 2.80 -4.16
C LEU A 3 13.86 4.01 -4.89
N VAL A 4 13.07 3.76 -5.93
CA VAL A 4 12.44 4.81 -6.74
C VAL A 4 10.95 4.85 -6.39
N GLY A 5 10.44 6.00 -5.97
CA GLY A 5 9.02 6.21 -5.76
C GLY A 5 8.34 6.55 -7.08
N LEU A 6 7.32 5.79 -7.47
CA LEU A 6 6.46 6.09 -8.61
C LEU A 6 5.10 6.55 -8.10
N THR A 7 4.75 7.80 -8.40
CA THR A 7 3.46 8.41 -8.05
C THR A 7 2.86 9.11 -9.26
N GLY A 8 1.58 9.47 -9.18
CA GLY A 8 0.86 10.15 -10.25
C GLY A 8 -0.63 10.22 -9.94
N GLY A 9 -1.31 11.23 -10.48
CA GLY A 9 -2.74 11.44 -10.29
C GLY A 9 -3.60 10.27 -10.79
N ILE A 10 -4.88 10.27 -10.44
CA ILE A 10 -5.86 9.30 -10.95
C ILE A 10 -5.78 9.28 -12.48
N ALA A 11 -5.80 8.09 -13.08
CA ALA A 11 -5.71 7.84 -14.52
C ALA A 11 -4.39 8.25 -15.23
N SER A 12 -3.38 8.78 -14.53
CA SER A 12 -2.11 9.32 -15.10
C SER A 12 -1.28 8.40 -16.01
N GLY A 13 -1.69 7.15 -16.19
CA GLY A 13 -0.88 6.15 -16.89
C GLY A 13 0.20 5.54 -16.00
N LYS A 14 0.21 5.82 -14.69
CA LYS A 14 1.11 5.19 -13.71
C LYS A 14 1.15 3.67 -13.83
N SER A 15 -0.01 3.03 -13.96
CA SER A 15 -0.12 1.58 -14.13
C SER A 15 0.54 1.08 -15.43
N THR A 16 0.53 1.89 -16.49
CA THR A 16 1.22 1.59 -17.75
C THR A 16 2.73 1.63 -17.56
N VAL A 17 3.25 2.66 -16.88
CA VAL A 17 4.68 2.79 -16.56
C VAL A 17 5.14 1.63 -15.68
N SER A 18 4.37 1.31 -14.63
CA SER A 18 4.60 0.17 -13.74
C SER A 18 4.65 -1.16 -14.53
N ARG A 19 3.75 -1.36 -15.52
CA ARG A 19 3.77 -2.55 -16.38
C ARG A 19 5.02 -2.60 -17.28
N ILE A 20 5.43 -1.48 -17.85
CA ILE A 20 6.64 -1.40 -18.69
C ILE A 20 7.88 -1.74 -17.86
N LEU A 21 8.00 -1.17 -16.66
CA LEU A 21 9.12 -1.44 -15.76
C LEU A 21 9.19 -2.93 -15.37
N LYS A 22 8.05 -3.56 -15.06
CA LYS A 22 7.98 -5.02 -14.84
C LYS A 22 8.48 -5.81 -16.05
N SER A 23 8.12 -5.40 -17.27
CA SER A 23 8.57 -6.08 -18.50
C SER A 23 10.08 -6.01 -18.73
N GLN A 24 10.76 -5.07 -18.07
CA GLN A 24 12.21 -4.92 -18.09
C GLN A 24 12.91 -5.61 -16.90
N ASN A 25 12.21 -6.53 -16.22
CA ASN A 25 12.67 -7.20 -15.00
C ASN A 25 13.03 -6.23 -13.85
N ILE A 26 12.39 -5.06 -13.79
CA ILE A 26 12.56 -4.16 -12.63
C ILE A 26 11.52 -4.55 -11.57
N PRO A 27 11.96 -4.92 -10.36
CA PRO A 27 11.06 -5.23 -9.26
C PRO A 27 10.16 -4.04 -8.90
N ILE A 28 8.88 -4.35 -8.65
CA ILE A 28 7.89 -3.37 -8.21
C ILE A 28 7.28 -3.82 -6.89
N ILE A 29 7.34 -2.93 -5.92
CA ILE A 29 6.64 -3.00 -4.65
C ILE A 29 5.34 -2.22 -4.83
N ASP A 30 4.20 -2.91 -4.87
CA ASP A 30 2.89 -2.30 -5.07
C ASP A 30 2.23 -2.01 -3.71
N ALA A 31 2.16 -0.73 -3.33
CA ALA A 31 1.60 -0.32 -2.04
C ALA A 31 0.10 -0.61 -1.94
N ASP A 32 -0.65 -0.55 -3.05
CA ASP A 32 -2.09 -0.83 -3.07
C ASP A 32 -2.34 -2.33 -2.87
N LEU A 33 -1.52 -3.18 -3.50
CA LEU A 33 -1.57 -4.63 -3.28
C LEU A 33 -1.23 -4.96 -1.83
N ILE A 34 -0.16 -4.39 -1.27
CA ILE A 34 0.24 -4.60 0.12
C ILE A 34 -0.88 -4.16 1.08
N ALA A 35 -1.48 -2.99 0.85
CA ALA A 35 -2.58 -2.50 1.67
C ALA A 35 -3.78 -3.47 1.68
N ARG A 36 -4.01 -4.18 0.57
CA ARG A 36 -5.06 -5.22 0.47
C ARG A 36 -4.67 -6.52 1.18
N GLU A 37 -3.40 -6.91 1.13
CA GLU A 37 -2.91 -8.16 1.73
C GLU A 37 -2.79 -8.07 3.26
N VAL A 38 -2.35 -6.94 3.80
CA VAL A 38 -2.15 -6.78 5.26
C VAL A 38 -3.45 -6.86 6.04
N VAL A 39 -4.59 -6.61 5.39
CA VAL A 39 -5.93 -6.68 5.98
C VAL A 39 -6.67 -8.00 5.69
N GLN A 40 -6.01 -8.99 5.10
CA GLN A 40 -6.62 -10.32 4.91
C GLN A 40 -6.82 -11.06 6.25
N PRO A 41 -7.81 -11.97 6.33
CA PRO A 41 -8.01 -12.82 7.50
C PRO A 41 -6.70 -13.51 7.94
N GLY A 42 -6.48 -13.59 9.25
CA GLY A 42 -5.25 -14.16 9.83
C GLY A 42 -4.10 -13.17 9.97
N ARG A 43 -4.15 -11.97 9.36
CA ARG A 43 -3.15 -10.92 9.58
C ARG A 43 -3.42 -10.12 10.85
N ARG A 44 -2.36 -9.53 11.42
CA ARG A 44 -2.45 -8.69 12.62
C ARG A 44 -3.27 -7.41 12.38
N ALA A 45 -3.13 -6.78 11.21
CA ALA A 45 -3.91 -5.58 10.89
C ALA A 45 -5.42 -5.90 10.81
N TYR A 46 -5.79 -7.04 10.21
CA TYR A 46 -7.18 -7.54 10.21
C TYR A 46 -7.74 -7.66 11.64
N GLN A 47 -7.01 -8.30 12.56
CA GLN A 47 -7.46 -8.48 13.94
C GLN A 47 -7.67 -7.14 14.66
N LEU A 48 -6.76 -6.17 14.46
CA LEU A 48 -6.88 -4.83 15.02
C LEU A 48 -8.09 -4.08 14.46
N ILE A 49 -8.33 -4.18 13.15
CA ILE A 49 -9.48 -3.57 12.49
C ILE A 49 -10.78 -4.15 13.05
N VAL A 50 -10.93 -5.47 13.10
CA VAL A 50 -12.12 -6.12 13.65
C VAL A 50 -12.33 -5.77 15.13
N LYS A 51 -11.25 -5.69 15.92
CA LYS A 51 -11.32 -5.27 17.33
C LYS A 51 -11.83 -3.83 17.50
N ARG A 52 -11.47 -2.93 16.58
CA ARG A 52 -11.79 -1.50 16.67
C ARG A 52 -13.14 -1.14 16.03
N PHE A 53 -13.50 -1.79 14.93
CA PHE A 53 -14.69 -1.49 14.14
C PHE A 53 -15.84 -2.48 14.37
N GLY A 54 -15.60 -3.55 15.14
CA GLY A 54 -16.57 -4.60 15.41
C GLY A 54 -16.64 -5.65 14.31
N ARG A 55 -17.48 -6.67 14.50
CA ARG A 55 -17.71 -7.73 13.51
C ARG A 55 -18.68 -7.34 12.41
N ASP A 56 -19.39 -6.21 12.57
CA ASP A 56 -20.37 -5.76 11.59
C ASP A 56 -19.74 -5.37 10.24
N ILE A 57 -18.43 -5.10 10.21
CA ILE A 57 -17.68 -4.82 8.98
C ILE A 57 -17.21 -6.10 8.26
N LEU A 58 -17.63 -7.28 8.72
CA LEU A 58 -17.25 -8.56 8.10
C LEU A 58 -18.37 -9.06 7.18
N LEU A 59 -17.95 -9.65 6.06
CA LEU A 59 -18.77 -10.46 5.18
C LEU A 59 -19.03 -11.84 5.81
N PRO A 60 -20.03 -12.60 5.33
CA PRO A 60 -20.35 -13.94 5.86
C PRO A 60 -19.20 -14.94 5.77
N ASP A 61 -18.26 -14.73 4.84
CA ASP A 61 -17.04 -15.54 4.67
C ASP A 61 -15.90 -15.14 5.62
N GLY A 62 -16.11 -14.13 6.48
CA GLY A 62 -15.13 -13.61 7.42
C GLY A 62 -14.17 -12.57 6.83
N ASN A 63 -14.26 -12.23 5.54
CA ASN A 63 -13.48 -11.14 4.96
C ASN A 63 -14.01 -9.76 5.39
N ILE A 64 -13.15 -8.74 5.37
CA ILE A 64 -13.60 -7.36 5.60
C ILE A 64 -14.43 -6.89 4.39
N ASP A 65 -15.65 -6.41 4.65
CA ASP A 65 -16.46 -5.69 3.68
C ASP A 65 -15.84 -4.31 3.43
N ARG A 66 -15.16 -4.19 2.29
CA ARG A 66 -14.45 -2.96 1.89
C ARG A 66 -15.40 -1.81 1.59
N GLN A 67 -16.59 -2.09 1.05
CA GLN A 67 -17.57 -1.02 0.78
C GLN A 67 -18.10 -0.47 2.09
N LYS A 68 -18.46 -1.35 3.03
CA LYS A 68 -18.96 -0.94 4.34
C LYS A 68 -17.90 -0.28 5.21
N LEU A 69 -16.70 -0.85 5.29
CA LEU A 69 -15.59 -0.20 6.00
C LEU A 69 -15.23 1.14 5.35
N GLY A 70 -15.20 1.18 4.01
CA GLY A 70 -15.00 2.38 3.22
C GLY A 70 -16.00 3.48 3.59
N SER A 71 -17.30 3.21 3.52
CA SER A 71 -18.33 4.20 3.83
C SER A 71 -18.20 4.76 5.26
N ILE A 72 -17.86 3.90 6.23
CA ILE A 72 -17.62 4.30 7.62
C ILE A 72 -16.42 5.26 7.74
N VAL A 73 -15.29 4.96 7.11
CA VAL A 73 -14.07 5.80 7.20
C VAL A 73 -14.11 7.01 6.27
N PHE A 74 -14.96 6.99 5.24
CA PHE A 74 -15.20 8.16 4.40
C PHE A 74 -16.07 9.18 5.11
N ALA A 75 -17.09 8.73 5.85
CA ALA A 75 -18.00 9.59 6.61
C ALA A 75 -17.36 10.21 7.86
N ASP A 76 -16.34 9.57 8.46
CA ASP A 76 -15.78 9.96 9.74
C ASP A 76 -14.22 10.04 9.69
N PRO A 77 -13.63 11.25 9.77
CA PRO A 77 -12.19 11.46 9.78
C PRO A 77 -11.46 10.77 10.95
N GLU A 78 -12.09 10.66 12.13
CA GLU A 78 -11.48 10.00 13.29
C GLU A 78 -11.38 8.51 13.05
N LYS A 79 -12.44 7.90 12.50
CA LYS A 79 -12.42 6.49 12.08
C LYS A 79 -11.40 6.23 10.98
N ARG A 80 -11.23 7.17 10.04
CA ARG A 80 -10.16 7.08 9.03
C ARG A 80 -8.78 7.06 9.67
N LYS A 81 -8.53 7.95 10.63
CA LYS A 81 -7.26 7.98 11.38
C LYS A 81 -7.04 6.68 12.15
N MET A 82 -8.08 6.12 12.76
CA MET A 82 -8.03 4.85 13.47
C MET A 82 -7.70 3.68 12.54
N LEU A 83 -8.32 3.61 11.35
CA LEU A 83 -8.01 2.59 10.34
C LEU A 83 -6.54 2.71 9.91
N ASN A 84 -6.10 3.93 9.59
CA ASN A 84 -4.72 4.22 9.20
C ASN A 84 -3.72 3.79 10.28
N GLN A 85 -4.00 4.04 11.57
CA GLN A 85 -3.16 3.57 12.68
C GLN A 85 -3.09 2.04 12.77
N CYS A 86 -4.18 1.34 12.45
CA CYS A 86 -4.20 -0.11 12.42
C CYS A 86 -3.39 -0.71 11.26
N THR A 87 -3.24 0.00 10.14
CA THR A 87 -2.64 -0.54 8.91
C THR A 87 -1.23 -0.03 8.62
N HIS A 88 -0.92 1.24 8.88
CA HIS A 88 0.33 1.88 8.42
C HIS A 88 1.60 1.15 8.82
N GLN A 89 1.69 0.67 10.06
CA GLN A 89 2.89 -0.05 10.53
C GLN A 89 3.11 -1.36 9.76
N TYR A 90 2.03 -2.07 9.41
CA TYR A 90 2.12 -3.35 8.70
C TYR A 90 2.40 -3.13 7.22
N ILE A 91 1.83 -2.10 6.61
CA ILE A 91 2.14 -1.70 5.23
C ILE A 91 3.62 -1.36 5.11
N ARG A 92 4.14 -0.51 6.01
CA ARG A 92 5.56 -0.13 6.04
C ARG A 92 6.46 -1.35 6.23
N PHE A 93 6.08 -2.26 7.13
CA PHE A 93 6.83 -3.49 7.35
C PHE A 93 6.91 -4.38 6.10
N GLU A 94 5.79 -4.59 5.40
CA GLU A 94 5.78 -5.39 4.17
C GLU A 94 6.55 -4.72 3.03
N ILE A 95 6.47 -3.39 2.88
CA ILE A 95 7.29 -2.64 1.93
C ILE A 95 8.77 -2.85 2.21
N LEU A 96 9.18 -2.70 3.48
CA LEU A 96 10.58 -2.94 3.89
C LEU A 96 10.99 -4.38 3.65
N ARG A 97 10.12 -5.36 3.96
CA ARG A 97 10.39 -6.78 3.75
C ARG A 97 10.64 -7.10 2.27
N GLN A 98 9.78 -6.60 1.38
CA GLN A 98 9.96 -6.77 -0.07
C GLN A 98 11.23 -6.07 -0.56
N PHE A 99 11.49 -4.85 -0.09
CA PHE A 99 12.72 -4.13 -0.39
C PHE A 99 13.96 -4.94 0.03
N PHE A 100 14.02 -5.45 1.26
CA PHE A 100 15.15 -6.28 1.71
C PHE A 100 15.28 -7.57 0.88
N SER A 101 14.16 -8.19 0.50
CA SER A 101 14.18 -9.37 -0.37
C SER A 101 14.83 -9.09 -1.71
N TYR A 102 14.48 -7.98 -2.38
CA TYR A 102 15.10 -7.60 -3.65
C TYR A 102 16.56 -7.20 -3.47
N TRP A 103 16.90 -6.53 -2.36
CA TRP A 103 18.27 -6.18 -2.05
C TRP A 103 19.17 -7.41 -1.91
N LEU A 104 18.69 -8.44 -1.20
CA LEU A 104 19.40 -9.71 -1.03
C LEU A 104 19.50 -10.50 -2.35
N ALA A 105 18.52 -10.36 -3.25
CA ALA A 105 18.56 -10.93 -4.59
C ALA A 105 19.58 -10.24 -5.53
N GLY A 106 20.25 -9.17 -5.07
CA GLY A 106 21.25 -8.44 -5.86
C GLY A 106 20.66 -7.38 -6.79
N GLU A 107 19.39 -7.03 -6.62
CA GLU A 107 18.72 -6.04 -7.45
C GLU A 107 19.34 -4.65 -7.27
N LYS A 108 19.55 -3.95 -8.40
CA LYS A 108 20.17 -2.61 -8.38
C LYS A 108 19.13 -1.52 -8.17
N VAL A 109 17.91 -1.72 -8.65
CA VAL A 109 16.80 -0.77 -8.62
C VAL A 109 15.52 -1.50 -8.28
N THR A 110 14.69 -0.91 -7.43
CA THR A 110 13.31 -1.35 -7.19
C THR A 110 12.41 -0.13 -7.17
N VAL A 111 11.16 -0.30 -7.58
CA VAL A 111 10.19 0.78 -7.68
C VAL A 111 9.08 0.58 -6.66
N LEU A 112 8.81 1.58 -5.83
CA LEU A 112 7.62 1.62 -4.99
C LEU A 112 6.50 2.35 -5.74
N ASP A 113 5.49 1.60 -6.13
CA ASP A 113 4.30 2.12 -6.77
C ASP A 113 3.25 2.49 -5.70
N ALA A 114 3.05 3.79 -5.47
CA ALA A 114 2.11 4.30 -4.46
C ALA A 114 1.41 5.57 -4.96
N PRO A 115 0.06 5.58 -5.10
CA PRO A 115 -0.67 6.77 -5.54
C PRO A 115 -0.56 7.95 -4.57
N LEU A 116 -0.49 7.65 -3.27
CA LEU A 116 -0.40 8.64 -2.18
C LEU A 116 1.00 8.68 -1.54
N LEU A 117 2.05 8.54 -2.37
CA LEU A 117 3.43 8.46 -1.90
C LEU A 117 3.83 9.68 -1.05
N ILE A 118 3.43 10.88 -1.48
CA ILE A 118 3.79 12.15 -0.84
C ILE A 118 2.94 12.36 0.42
N GLU A 119 1.64 12.12 0.33
CA GLU A 119 0.68 12.27 1.42
C GLU A 119 0.96 11.29 2.56
N SER A 120 1.51 10.12 2.24
CA SER A 120 1.92 9.10 3.22
C SER A 120 3.31 9.35 3.83
N GLY A 121 4.02 10.38 3.37
CA GLY A 121 5.39 10.69 3.77
C GLY A 121 6.40 9.63 3.36
N LEU A 122 6.08 8.78 2.37
CA LEU A 122 6.94 7.71 1.89
C LEU A 122 8.03 8.23 0.96
N ASP A 123 7.78 9.37 0.31
CA ASP A 123 8.73 10.15 -0.50
C ASP A 123 10.09 10.36 0.20
N LYS A 124 10.07 10.60 1.52
CA LYS A 124 11.28 10.82 2.34
C LYS A 124 12.22 9.61 2.41
N PHE A 125 11.71 8.42 2.10
CA PHE A 125 12.48 7.18 2.09
C PHE A 125 12.95 6.80 0.67
N MET A 126 12.59 7.57 -0.35
CA MET A 126 12.95 7.30 -1.74
C MET A 126 14.28 7.98 -2.10
N ASN A 127 15.06 7.33 -2.95
CA ASN A 127 16.25 7.96 -3.55
C ASN A 127 15.86 8.92 -4.68
N VAL A 128 14.81 8.58 -5.42
CA VAL A 128 14.28 9.36 -6.53
C VAL A 128 12.76 9.24 -6.50
N VAL A 129 12.05 10.34 -6.72
CA VAL A 129 10.59 10.33 -6.90
C VAL A 129 10.30 10.68 -8.36
N VAL A 130 9.56 9.81 -9.04
CA VAL A 130 9.06 9.98 -10.40
C VAL A 130 7.57 10.25 -10.31
N VAL A 131 7.17 11.44 -10.75
CA VAL A 131 5.76 11.84 -10.83
C VAL A 131 5.30 11.71 -12.27
N ILE A 132 4.26 10.91 -12.51
CA ILE A 132 3.59 10.84 -13.80
C ILE A 132 2.49 11.89 -13.83
N TYR A 133 2.62 12.83 -14.78
CA TYR A 133 1.74 13.98 -14.96
C TYR A 133 1.36 14.10 -16.45
N TRP A 134 0.13 14.54 -16.74
CA TRP A 134 -0.34 14.85 -18.10
C TRP A 134 -0.73 16.33 -18.21
#